data_AF-A0A417YI52-F1
#
_entry.id   AF-A0A417YI52-F1
#
_cell.length_a   1.000
_cell.length_b   1.000
_cell.length_c   1.000
_cell.angle_alpha   90.00
_cell.angle_beta   90.00
_cell.angle_gamma   90.00
#
_symmetry.space_group_name_H-M   'P 1'
#
loop_
_entity.id
_entity.type
_entity.pdbx_description
1 polymer ?
#
loop_
_entity_poly.entity_id
_entity_poly.type
_entity_poly.pdbx_seq_one_letter_code
_entity_poly.pdbx_strand_id
1 'polypeptide(L)'
;MDLFREKVKQNRSLLKSRGNKYVFLIEKEYISDAISMLEIYSKSIIIFEGNCTIQLSKIFHDLEIILLDKSDMPTKIEHLLRENNTDSGCNKNLLENPCSILIEINPKVDSFLLNDRLINTLYNSDFFYSYTIFPSKHTIYPVFLPTRNDYQYTKEKQPVKIKAVLLDWFFGNGDVAIIYKQLKKFIQLEEKNCRVDIITRGKPLKLLQDLFPECRIYTHFDSYYIYEFLTKSNFYSDVHFINTRLDHPPHLHLLDVATKSLGFSEPVSPFISKELYPLLPTEIEDQLMYLKCKGSSVVGIQLDNGDGQRSWDGEHINKLVRICKENHITLINLTPSPHISNEFVDLDVSLLPISKLFTVISKLDAVVSIDSVCGHIAGVVGTPSITIWGKDKPLASPQNPFVSFRVLSQNYSLCPTSNEINDIPSELVFKHLIRLLESEFSSPERITIDQTISGYNIEEI
;
A
#
# COMPACT_ATOMS: atom_id res chain seq x y z
N MET A 1 14.53 -19.49 -10.93
CA MET A 1 15.72 -18.66 -10.65
C MET A 1 15.38 -17.86 -9.40
N ASP A 2 16.26 -17.77 -8.40
CA ASP A 2 15.93 -17.12 -7.12
C ASP A 2 15.95 -15.60 -7.30
N LEU A 3 14.84 -15.04 -7.79
CA LEU A 3 14.60 -13.61 -8.03
C LEU A 3 15.07 -12.71 -6.88
N PHE A 4 14.91 -13.22 -5.67
CA PHE A 4 15.39 -12.59 -4.45
C PHE A 4 16.90 -12.35 -4.50
N ARG A 5 17.69 -13.35 -4.93
CA ARG A 5 19.16 -13.22 -5.04
C ARG A 5 19.60 -12.19 -6.07
N GLU A 6 18.93 -12.10 -7.22
CA GLU A 6 19.30 -11.13 -8.25
C GLU A 6 18.95 -9.69 -7.84
N LYS A 7 17.80 -9.48 -7.18
CA LYS A 7 17.48 -8.16 -6.61
C LYS A 7 18.46 -7.75 -5.52
N VAL A 8 18.88 -8.70 -4.68
CA VAL A 8 19.92 -8.49 -3.66
C VAL A 8 21.25 -8.10 -4.30
N LYS A 9 21.66 -8.72 -5.41
CA LYS A 9 22.88 -8.34 -6.14
C LYS A 9 22.80 -6.91 -6.69
N GLN A 10 21.67 -6.55 -7.31
CA GLN A 10 21.46 -5.21 -7.87
C GLN A 10 21.50 -4.14 -6.78
N ASN A 11 20.78 -4.35 -5.67
CA ASN A 11 20.76 -3.44 -4.53
C ASN A 11 22.17 -3.29 -3.92
N ARG A 12 22.90 -4.40 -3.73
CA ARG A 12 24.30 -4.37 -3.26
C ARG A 12 25.23 -3.57 -4.17
N SER A 13 24.98 -3.54 -5.48
CA SER A 13 25.78 -2.74 -6.43
C SER A 13 25.51 -1.24 -6.28
N LEU A 14 24.25 -0.84 -6.11
CA LEU A 14 23.85 0.56 -5.90
C LEU A 14 24.38 1.14 -4.58
N LEU A 15 24.43 0.30 -3.54
CA LEU A 15 24.98 0.63 -2.23
C LEU A 15 26.49 0.91 -2.22
N LYS A 16 27.23 0.60 -3.29
CA LYS A 16 28.65 0.92 -3.41
C LYS A 16 28.92 2.41 -3.65
N SER A 17 27.91 3.19 -4.04
CA SER A 17 28.06 4.65 -4.14
C SER A 17 28.08 5.30 -2.75
N ARG A 18 29.00 6.25 -2.53
CA ARG A 18 29.12 6.96 -1.25
C ARG A 18 28.07 8.06 -1.16
N GLY A 19 27.26 8.03 -0.11
CA GLY A 19 26.44 9.15 0.33
C GLY A 19 27.12 9.88 1.49
N ASN A 20 26.79 11.16 1.67
CA ASN A 20 27.26 11.95 2.80
C ASN A 20 26.47 11.55 4.05
N LYS A 21 27.18 11.26 5.14
CA LYS A 21 26.55 10.85 6.40
C LYS A 21 26.72 11.96 7.41
N TYR A 22 25.62 12.30 8.07
CA TYR A 22 25.60 13.33 9.08
C TYR A 22 25.05 12.76 10.37
N VAL A 23 25.62 13.15 11.51
CA VAL A 23 25.01 12.97 12.83
C VAL A 23 24.70 14.34 13.40
N PHE A 24 23.42 14.62 13.56
CA PHE A 24 22.97 15.79 14.30
C PHE A 24 22.89 15.46 15.78
N LEU A 25 23.53 16.26 16.62
CA LEU A 25 23.37 16.22 18.07
C LEU A 25 22.42 17.36 18.46
N ILE A 26 21.33 17.02 19.13
CA ILE A 26 20.22 17.93 19.43
C ILE A 26 19.61 17.62 20.80
N GLU A 27 19.00 18.58 21.48
CA GLU A 27 18.25 18.28 22.71
C GLU A 27 16.95 17.52 22.40
N LYS A 28 16.62 16.54 23.25
CA LYS A 28 15.48 15.63 23.07
C LYS A 28 14.14 16.34 22.87
N GLU A 29 13.95 17.51 23.48
CA GLU A 29 12.71 18.29 23.33
C GLU A 29 12.49 18.85 21.92
N TYR A 30 13.55 19.00 21.11
CA TYR A 30 13.48 19.54 19.74
C TYR A 30 13.51 18.46 18.65
N ILE A 31 13.49 17.19 19.04
CA ILE A 31 13.62 16.06 18.10
C ILE A 31 12.54 16.06 17.01
N SER A 32 11.31 16.42 17.35
CA SER A 32 10.17 16.41 16.41
C SER A 32 10.32 17.47 15.31
N ASP A 33 10.81 18.66 15.67
CA ASP A 33 11.01 19.76 14.73
C ASP A 33 12.17 19.44 13.78
N ALA A 34 13.26 18.89 14.31
CA ALA A 34 14.40 18.43 13.51
C ALA A 34 14.00 17.33 12.53
N ILE A 35 13.22 16.32 12.96
CA ILE A 35 12.73 15.27 12.06
C ILE A 35 11.93 15.90 10.91
N SER A 36 10.97 16.75 11.23
CA SER A 36 10.09 17.37 10.23
C SER A 36 10.89 18.15 9.16
N MET A 37 11.97 18.82 9.56
CA MET A 37 12.87 19.52 8.64
C MET A 37 13.76 18.57 7.85
N LEU A 38 14.36 17.56 8.49
CA LEU A 38 15.25 16.61 7.85
C LEU A 38 14.50 15.71 6.85
N GLU A 39 13.22 15.42 7.08
CA GLU A 39 12.36 14.66 6.18
C GLU A 39 12.21 15.30 4.80
N ILE A 40 12.41 16.63 4.68
CA ILE A 40 12.43 17.35 3.39
C ILE A 40 13.60 16.88 2.52
N TYR A 41 14.73 16.54 3.14
CA TYR A 41 16.00 16.28 2.47
C TYR A 41 16.39 14.81 2.46
N SER A 42 15.95 14.04 3.45
CA SER A 42 16.19 12.62 3.55
C SER A 42 15.04 11.91 4.23
N LYS A 43 14.56 10.82 3.61
CA LYS A 43 13.63 9.89 4.24
C LYS A 43 14.36 8.86 5.11
N SER A 44 15.64 9.10 5.38
CA SER A 44 16.54 8.18 6.05
C SER A 44 17.06 8.75 7.36
N ILE A 45 16.32 8.49 8.43
CA ILE A 45 16.58 9.09 9.75
C ILE A 45 16.62 7.97 10.78
N ILE A 46 17.77 7.82 11.46
CA ILE A 46 17.94 6.91 12.59
C ILE A 46 18.24 7.75 13.83
N ILE A 47 17.48 7.53 14.90
CA ILE A 47 17.58 8.35 16.11
C ILE A 47 18.08 7.48 17.26
N PHE A 48 19.05 8.00 17.98
CA PHE A 48 19.62 7.42 19.19
C PHE A 48 19.32 8.31 20.38
N GLU A 49 18.98 7.68 21.49
CA GLU A 49 18.87 8.37 22.78
C GLU A 49 20.28 8.62 23.33
N GLY A 50 20.55 9.84 23.76
CA GLY A 50 21.87 10.26 24.23
C GLY A 50 22.81 10.73 23.13
N ASN A 51 24.06 10.99 23.53
CA ASN A 51 25.15 11.36 22.63
C ASN A 51 25.89 10.09 22.16
N CYS A 52 25.60 9.65 20.94
CA CYS A 52 26.20 8.48 20.29
C CYS A 52 27.29 8.86 19.28
N THR A 53 27.71 10.13 19.23
CA THR A 53 28.63 10.63 18.18
C THR A 53 29.96 9.88 18.15
N ILE A 54 30.51 9.50 19.30
CA ILE A 54 31.79 8.78 19.41
C ILE A 54 31.64 7.33 18.93
N GLN A 55 30.53 6.68 19.23
CA GLN A 55 30.24 5.32 18.79
C GLN A 55 30.00 5.30 17.28
N LEU A 56 29.21 6.25 16.78
CA LEU A 56 28.90 6.38 15.36
C LEU A 56 30.13 6.74 14.53
N SER A 57 31.05 7.58 15.03
CA SER A 57 32.30 7.89 14.31
C SER A 57 33.29 6.72 14.25
N LYS A 58 33.20 5.74 15.16
CA LYS A 58 33.95 4.48 15.06
C LYS A 58 33.39 3.56 13.98
N ILE A 59 32.09 3.65 13.70
CA ILE A 59 31.38 2.83 12.71
C ILE A 59 31.47 3.47 11.32
N PHE A 60 31.33 4.79 11.25
CA PHE A 60 31.31 5.59 10.04
C PHE A 60 32.50 6.55 10.02
N HIS A 61 33.54 6.19 9.28
CA HIS A 61 34.78 6.97 9.20
C HIS A 61 34.62 8.31 8.46
N ASP A 62 33.55 8.47 7.68
CA ASP A 62 33.21 9.65 6.88
C ASP A 62 32.01 10.43 7.46
N LEU A 63 31.80 10.32 8.78
CA LEU A 63 30.67 10.94 9.46
C LEU A 63 30.96 12.40 9.83
N GLU A 64 30.13 13.31 9.34
CA GLU A 64 30.13 14.71 9.77
C GLU A 64 29.21 14.88 10.99
N ILE A 65 29.70 15.50 12.05
CA ILE A 65 28.93 15.74 13.29
C ILE A 65 28.49 17.18 13.31
N ILE A 66 27.18 17.41 13.40
CA ILE A 66 26.56 18.73 13.41
C ILE A 66 25.86 18.94 14.75
N LEU A 67 26.15 20.05 15.42
CA LEU A 67 25.41 20.46 16.61
C LEU A 67 24.24 21.37 16.21
N LEU A 68 23.02 20.99 16.57
CA LEU A 68 21.83 21.82 16.37
C LEU A 68 21.45 22.52 17.67
N ASP A 69 21.54 23.84 17.66
CA ASP A 69 20.93 24.72 18.66
C ASP A 69 19.57 25.19 18.12
N LYS A 70 18.60 25.40 19.03
CA LYS A 70 17.24 25.84 18.74
C LYS A 70 17.19 27.12 17.90
N SER A 71 18.06 28.10 18.20
CA SER A 71 18.03 29.40 17.53
C SER A 71 18.41 29.35 16.04
N ASP A 72 19.18 28.35 15.63
CA ASP A 72 19.80 28.32 14.30
C ASP A 72 19.41 27.09 13.47
N MET A 73 18.50 26.25 13.97
CA MET A 73 18.23 24.93 13.41
C MET A 73 17.83 24.96 11.92
N PRO A 74 16.88 25.82 11.46
CA PRO A 74 16.50 25.85 10.05
C PRO A 74 17.65 26.31 9.14
N THR A 75 18.35 27.38 9.56
CA THR A 75 19.45 27.98 8.79
C THR A 75 20.64 27.05 8.67
N LYS A 76 21.01 26.35 9.76
CA LYS A 76 22.13 25.39 9.76
C LYS A 76 21.82 24.17 8.89
N ILE A 77 20.62 23.60 8.98
CA ILE A 77 20.23 22.46 8.13
C ILE A 77 20.23 22.85 6.65
N GLU A 78 19.65 24.00 6.29
CA GLU A 78 19.59 24.45 4.89
C GLU A 78 20.98 24.78 4.31
N HIS A 79 21.85 25.41 5.10
CA HIS A 79 23.20 25.79 4.68
C HIS A 79 24.13 24.57 4.49
N LEU A 80 24.15 23.65 5.46
CA LEU A 80 24.97 22.43 5.43
C LEU A 80 24.64 21.54 4.22
N LEU A 81 23.36 21.44 3.88
CA LEU A 81 22.89 20.58 2.80
C LEU A 81 23.06 21.21 1.40
N ARG A 82 23.28 22.53 1.32
CA ARG A 82 23.58 23.23 0.06
C ARG A 82 25.07 23.35 -0.25
N GLU A 83 25.93 23.50 0.76
CA GLU A 83 27.33 23.90 0.54
C GLU A 83 28.38 22.79 0.69
N ASN A 84 28.01 21.55 1.03
CA ASN A 84 28.89 20.36 1.01
C ASN A 84 30.22 20.43 1.78
N ASN A 85 30.47 21.47 2.58
CA ASN A 85 31.68 21.62 3.37
C ASN A 85 31.44 22.53 4.56
N THR A 86 31.54 22.00 5.78
CA THR A 86 31.87 22.82 6.95
C THR A 86 32.76 22.05 7.91
N ASP A 87 34.02 22.47 8.00
CA ASP A 87 34.90 22.09 9.10
C ASP A 87 34.54 22.99 10.30
N SER A 88 33.67 22.51 11.18
CA SER A 88 33.30 23.25 12.39
C SER A 88 33.75 22.49 13.64
N GLY A 89 34.86 22.95 14.21
CA GLY A 89 35.36 22.49 15.50
C GLY A 89 34.36 22.85 16.60
N CYS A 90 33.50 21.90 16.96
CA CYS A 90 32.44 22.12 17.94
C CYS A 90 32.88 21.67 19.34
N ASN A 91 32.77 22.57 20.32
CA ASN A 91 32.96 22.29 21.75
C ASN A 91 31.86 21.32 22.24
N LYS A 92 32.25 20.10 22.64
CA LYS A 92 31.35 18.95 22.83
C LYS A 92 30.51 18.92 24.12
N ASN A 93 30.51 19.97 24.95
CA ASN A 93 29.88 19.91 26.26
C ASN A 93 28.94 21.10 26.46
N LEU A 94 27.61 20.88 26.40
CA LEU A 94 26.52 21.64 27.08
C LEU A 94 25.12 21.33 26.49
N LEU A 95 24.76 20.06 26.27
CA LEU A 95 23.34 19.70 26.05
C LEU A 95 22.86 18.92 27.27
N GLU A 96 21.75 19.34 27.89
CA GLU A 96 21.27 18.73 29.14
C GLU A 96 20.67 17.34 28.91
N ASN A 97 20.15 17.07 27.70
CA ASN A 97 19.54 15.80 27.35
C ASN A 97 19.64 15.49 25.84
N PRO A 98 20.84 15.15 25.33
CA PRO A 98 21.07 15.03 23.91
C PRO A 98 20.37 13.80 23.30
N CYS A 99 20.01 13.91 22.03
CA CYS A 99 19.70 12.82 21.11
C CYS A 99 20.62 12.95 19.89
N SER A 100 20.99 11.83 19.31
CA SER A 100 21.79 11.80 18.07
C SER A 100 20.89 11.36 16.91
N ILE A 101 20.86 12.12 15.83
CA ILE A 101 20.10 11.81 14.60
C ILE A 101 21.11 11.52 13.50
N LEU A 102 21.25 10.26 13.11
CA LEU A 102 22.04 9.83 11.97
C LEU A 102 21.19 9.89 10.70
N ILE A 103 21.71 10.58 9.69
CA ILE A 103 21.15 10.59 8.35
C ILE A 103 22.22 10.21 7.32
N GLU A 104 21.77 9.69 6.20
CA GLU A 104 22.60 9.63 4.99
C GLU A 104 21.84 10.29 3.84
N ILE A 105 22.59 11.06 3.04
CA ILE A 105 22.10 11.71 1.83
C ILE A 105 22.91 11.21 0.66
N ASN A 106 22.22 10.56 -0.27
CA ASN A 106 22.76 10.21 -1.57
C ASN A 106 21.65 10.43 -2.61
N PRO A 107 21.70 11.51 -3.40
CA PRO A 107 20.62 11.85 -4.32
C PRO A 107 20.48 10.83 -5.47
N LYS A 108 21.48 9.96 -5.67
CA LYS A 108 21.48 8.95 -6.73
C LYS A 108 20.96 7.60 -6.26
N VAL A 109 20.73 7.43 -4.96
CA VAL A 109 20.31 6.17 -4.36
C VAL A 109 19.01 6.41 -3.65
N ASP A 110 18.06 5.49 -3.84
CA ASP A 110 16.80 5.57 -3.12
C ASP A 110 17.07 5.63 -1.61
N SER A 111 16.45 6.59 -0.92
CA SER A 111 16.48 6.73 0.54
C SER A 111 16.27 5.40 1.28
N PHE A 112 15.47 4.51 0.72
CA PHE A 112 15.28 3.16 1.20
C PHE A 112 16.60 2.37 1.29
N LEU A 113 17.40 2.35 0.22
CA LEU A 113 18.68 1.64 0.18
C LEU A 113 19.69 2.26 1.17
N LEU A 114 19.64 3.58 1.36
CA LEU A 114 20.49 4.25 2.36
C LEU A 114 20.15 3.82 3.78
N ASN A 115 18.86 3.76 4.12
CA ASN A 115 18.39 3.25 5.40
C ASN A 115 18.86 1.81 5.65
N ASP A 116 18.66 0.95 4.65
CA ASP A 116 19.08 -0.44 4.65
C ASP A 116 20.57 -0.56 5.02
N ARG A 117 21.42 0.23 4.37
CA ARG A 117 22.87 0.23 4.60
C ARG A 117 23.25 0.76 5.99
N LEU A 118 22.66 1.87 6.43
CA LEU A 118 22.94 2.45 7.74
C LEU A 118 22.55 1.48 8.86
N ILE A 119 21.33 0.94 8.82
CA ILE A 119 20.82 -0.02 9.81
C ILE A 119 21.71 -1.26 9.86
N ASN A 120 22.13 -1.80 8.71
CA ASN A 120 22.99 -2.98 8.67
C ASN A 120 24.40 -2.72 9.23
N THR A 121 24.97 -1.56 8.91
CA THR A 121 26.31 -1.20 9.43
C THR A 121 26.27 -1.06 10.95
N LEU A 122 25.18 -0.51 11.49
CA LEU A 122 24.95 -0.39 12.93
C LEU A 122 24.69 -1.74 13.59
N TYR A 123 23.85 -2.59 13.00
CA TYR A 123 23.49 -3.90 13.53
C TYR A 123 24.70 -4.83 13.67
N ASN A 124 25.64 -4.79 12.72
CA ASN A 124 26.87 -5.59 12.77
C ASN A 124 27.97 -4.96 13.63
N SER A 125 27.70 -3.84 14.31
CA SER A 125 28.68 -3.21 15.21
C SER A 125 28.51 -3.71 16.64
N ASP A 126 29.64 -3.90 17.33
CA ASP A 126 29.66 -4.27 18.77
C ASP A 126 29.06 -3.18 19.69
N PHE A 127 28.69 -2.02 19.13
CA PHE A 127 28.17 -0.86 19.84
C PHE A 127 26.64 -0.72 19.77
N PHE A 128 25.94 -1.71 19.21
CA PHE A 128 24.50 -1.65 19.01
C PHE A 128 23.73 -1.87 20.33
N TYR A 129 23.50 -0.79 21.07
CA TYR A 129 22.65 -0.78 22.26
C TYR A 129 21.33 -0.05 21.97
N SER A 130 20.22 -0.75 22.29
CA SER A 130 18.84 -0.27 22.47
C SER A 130 18.57 1.19 22.09
N TYR A 131 17.96 1.43 20.95
CA TYR A 131 17.41 2.74 20.58
C TYR A 131 15.93 2.83 20.99
N THR A 132 15.49 4.04 21.35
CA THR A 132 14.09 4.37 21.63
C THR A 132 13.48 4.95 20.35
N ILE A 133 12.58 4.21 19.70
CA ILE A 133 11.83 4.71 18.54
C ILE A 133 10.73 5.61 19.07
N PHE A 134 10.85 6.92 18.85
CA PHE A 134 9.74 7.82 19.13
C PHE A 134 8.65 7.61 18.07
N PRO A 135 7.38 7.37 18.47
CA PRO A 135 6.28 7.30 17.52
C PRO A 135 6.14 8.68 16.85
N SER A 136 6.57 8.79 15.59
CA SER A 136 6.12 9.86 14.72
C SER A 136 4.71 9.50 14.27
N LYS A 137 3.83 10.50 14.15
CA LYS A 137 2.43 10.32 13.68
C LYS A 137 2.35 9.74 12.25
N HIS A 138 3.49 9.58 11.57
CA HIS A 138 3.56 9.15 10.17
C HIS A 138 4.41 7.91 9.92
N THR A 139 5.09 7.34 10.93
CA THR A 139 5.92 6.14 10.68
C THR A 139 6.12 5.25 11.90
N ILE A 140 5.56 4.03 11.83
CA ILE A 140 5.96 2.91 12.69
C ILE A 140 7.11 2.21 11.96
N TYR A 141 8.32 2.32 12.49
CA TYR A 141 9.43 1.45 12.11
C TYR A 141 9.58 0.39 13.18
N PRO A 142 9.09 -0.85 13.00
CA PRO A 142 9.55 -1.94 13.84
C PRO A 142 10.93 -2.32 13.31
N VAL A 143 11.98 -1.69 13.83
CA VAL A 143 13.24 -2.43 13.92
C VAL A 143 13.02 -3.39 15.08
N PHE A 144 12.86 -4.66 14.75
CA PHE A 144 12.69 -5.71 15.74
C PHE A 144 14.02 -5.88 16.49
N LEU A 145 14.21 -5.11 17.55
CA LEU A 145 15.26 -5.37 18.52
C LEU A 145 14.86 -6.57 19.40
N PRO A 146 15.71 -7.59 19.55
CA PRO A 146 15.77 -8.29 20.81
C PRO A 146 16.31 -7.27 21.82
N THR A 147 15.43 -6.59 22.55
CA THR A 147 15.82 -5.48 23.45
C THR A 147 16.67 -5.90 24.64
N ARG A 148 16.95 -7.19 24.84
CA ARG A 148 17.78 -7.68 25.95
C ARG A 148 18.43 -9.01 25.58
N ASN A 149 19.73 -9.14 25.82
CA ASN A 149 20.39 -10.45 26.02
C ASN A 149 19.77 -11.22 27.21
N ASP A 150 18.91 -10.56 27.99
CA ASP A 150 18.16 -11.11 29.12
C ASP A 150 16.73 -11.56 28.74
N TYR A 151 16.30 -11.41 27.48
CA TYR A 151 15.14 -12.16 26.98
C TYR A 151 15.57 -13.60 26.69
N GLN A 152 16.01 -14.30 27.74
CA GLN A 152 15.67 -15.71 27.83
C GLN A 152 14.14 -15.73 27.80
N TYR A 153 13.54 -16.25 26.72
CA TYR A 153 12.18 -16.73 26.77
C TYR A 153 12.09 -17.64 28.00
N THR A 154 11.59 -17.12 29.11
CA THR A 154 11.23 -17.94 30.25
C THR A 154 10.20 -18.90 29.68
N LYS A 155 10.58 -20.17 29.63
CA LYS A 155 9.86 -21.30 29.01
C LYS A 155 8.46 -21.54 29.58
N GLU A 156 7.93 -20.63 30.40
CA GLU A 156 6.84 -20.92 31.33
C GLU A 156 5.44 -20.58 30.82
N LYS A 157 5.29 -20.08 29.60
CA LYS A 157 4.06 -20.27 28.81
C LYS A 157 4.48 -20.54 27.38
N GLN A 158 4.03 -21.65 26.78
CA GLN A 158 4.32 -21.92 25.37
C GLN A 158 3.98 -20.66 24.57
N PRO A 159 4.95 -20.03 23.87
CA PRO A 159 4.64 -18.86 23.08
C PRO A 159 3.61 -19.30 22.05
N VAL A 160 2.46 -18.59 22.03
CA VAL A 160 1.49 -18.72 20.94
C VAL A 160 2.30 -18.69 19.65
N LYS A 161 2.26 -19.77 18.85
CA LYS A 161 2.96 -19.78 17.56
C LYS A 161 2.50 -18.55 16.80
N ILE A 162 3.42 -17.85 16.15
CA ILE A 162 3.09 -16.65 15.37
C ILE A 162 3.43 -16.94 13.92
N LYS A 163 2.51 -16.67 13.00
CA LYS A 163 2.76 -16.69 11.56
C LYS A 163 2.67 -15.27 11.02
N ALA A 164 3.44 -14.98 9.98
CA ALA A 164 3.34 -13.71 9.26
C ALA A 164 2.77 -13.93 7.85
N VAL A 165 1.94 -12.99 7.41
CA VAL A 165 1.64 -12.79 5.98
C VAL A 165 2.29 -11.49 5.54
N LEU A 166 3.25 -11.58 4.64
CA LEU A 166 3.97 -10.45 4.07
C LEU A 166 3.39 -10.12 2.69
N LEU A 167 2.89 -8.90 2.53
CA LEU A 167 2.40 -8.38 1.26
C LEU A 167 3.53 -7.66 0.53
N ASP A 168 3.69 -7.90 -0.78
CA ASP A 168 4.70 -7.20 -1.58
C ASP A 168 4.53 -5.67 -1.53
N TRP A 169 5.63 -4.96 -1.76
CA TRP A 169 5.73 -3.51 -1.69
C TRP A 169 4.74 -2.76 -2.60
N PHE A 170 4.35 -3.38 -3.72
CA PHE A 170 3.43 -2.79 -4.69
C PHE A 170 1.96 -2.88 -4.29
N PHE A 171 1.63 -3.56 -3.18
CA PHE A 171 0.25 -3.70 -2.73
C PHE A 171 -0.42 -2.34 -2.45
N GLY A 172 -1.51 -2.08 -3.18
CA GLY A 172 -2.48 -1.03 -2.94
C GLY A 172 -3.78 -1.54 -2.32
N ASN A 173 -4.75 -0.63 -2.17
CA ASN A 173 -6.07 -0.98 -1.65
C ASN A 173 -6.84 -1.93 -2.56
N GLY A 174 -6.69 -1.80 -3.88
CA GLY A 174 -7.29 -2.70 -4.86
C GLY A 174 -6.79 -4.14 -4.71
N ASP A 175 -5.49 -4.30 -4.54
CA ASP A 175 -4.85 -5.61 -4.33
C ASP A 175 -5.37 -6.30 -3.07
N VAL A 176 -5.51 -5.55 -1.98
CA VAL A 176 -6.11 -6.06 -0.73
C VAL A 176 -7.56 -6.49 -0.95
N ALA A 177 -8.35 -5.74 -1.72
CA ALA A 177 -9.72 -6.13 -2.04
C ALA A 177 -9.75 -7.45 -2.82
N ILE A 178 -8.87 -7.62 -3.81
CA ILE A 178 -8.75 -8.88 -4.60
C ILE A 178 -8.48 -10.07 -3.68
N ILE A 179 -7.52 -9.96 -2.75
CA ILE A 179 -7.06 -11.10 -1.93
C ILE A 179 -7.77 -11.24 -0.58
N TYR A 180 -8.74 -10.37 -0.28
CA TYR A 180 -9.36 -10.26 1.04
C TYR A 180 -9.85 -11.62 1.57
N LYS A 181 -10.53 -12.41 0.72
CA LYS A 181 -11.07 -13.70 1.11
C LYS A 181 -10.01 -14.75 1.43
N GLN A 182 -8.93 -14.76 0.65
CA GLN A 182 -7.82 -15.67 0.81
C GLN A 182 -7.14 -15.40 2.16
N LEU A 183 -6.91 -14.12 2.48
CA LEU A 183 -6.41 -13.70 3.79
C LEU A 183 -7.38 -14.09 4.91
N LYS A 184 -8.68 -13.80 4.77
CA LYS A 184 -9.66 -14.11 5.82
C LYS A 184 -9.75 -15.61 6.11
N LYS A 185 -9.82 -16.44 5.07
CA LYS A 185 -9.83 -17.92 5.21
C LYS A 185 -8.55 -18.41 5.88
N PHE A 186 -7.39 -17.87 5.47
CA PHE A 186 -6.10 -18.22 6.08
C PHE A 186 -6.10 -17.90 7.57
N ILE A 187 -6.48 -16.69 7.96
CA ILE A 187 -6.55 -16.26 9.36
C ILE A 187 -7.48 -17.16 10.17
N GLN A 188 -8.67 -17.49 9.67
CA GLN A 188 -9.65 -18.36 10.35
C GLN A 188 -9.16 -19.80 10.55
N LEU A 189 -8.36 -20.33 9.61
CA LEU A 189 -7.77 -21.66 9.75
C LEU A 189 -6.66 -21.67 10.79
N GLU A 190 -5.90 -20.59 10.85
CA GLU A 190 -4.70 -20.46 11.66
C GLU A 190 -4.97 -20.00 13.10
N GLU A 191 -6.01 -19.19 13.34
CA GLU A 191 -6.33 -18.56 14.64
C GLU A 191 -6.56 -19.56 15.78
N LYS A 192 -6.91 -20.81 15.45
CA LYS A 192 -7.07 -21.90 16.42
C LYS A 192 -5.75 -22.35 17.05
N ASN A 193 -4.64 -22.17 16.35
CA ASN A 193 -3.33 -22.73 16.70
C ASN A 193 -2.23 -21.67 16.83
N CYS A 194 -2.38 -20.54 16.15
CA CYS A 194 -1.37 -19.49 16.08
C CYS A 194 -2.01 -18.11 15.89
N ARG A 195 -1.26 -17.07 16.26
CA ARG A 195 -1.61 -15.70 15.89
C ARG A 195 -1.09 -15.43 14.48
N VAL A 196 -1.87 -14.75 13.66
CA VAL A 196 -1.44 -14.26 12.35
C VAL A 196 -1.18 -12.76 12.43
N ASP A 197 0.02 -12.35 12.03
CA ASP A 197 0.40 -10.95 11.86
C ASP A 197 0.45 -10.63 10.35
N ILE A 198 -0.07 -9.47 9.95
CA ILE A 198 -0.02 -9.00 8.56
C ILE A 198 1.03 -7.89 8.46
N ILE A 199 1.92 -8.00 7.48
CA ILE A 199 3.02 -7.07 7.27
C ILE A 199 2.83 -6.48 5.86
N THR A 200 2.66 -5.16 5.79
CA THR A 200 2.30 -4.45 4.56
C THR A 200 2.98 -3.09 4.41
N ARG A 201 2.85 -2.43 3.27
CA ARG A 201 3.18 -1.00 3.13
C ARG A 201 2.12 -0.10 3.80
N GLY A 202 2.47 1.16 4.01
CA GLY A 202 1.57 2.18 4.58
C GLY A 202 0.25 2.41 3.81
N LYS A 203 0.24 2.33 2.47
CA LYS A 203 -0.97 2.65 1.66
C LYS A 203 -2.19 1.79 2.03
N PRO A 204 -2.12 0.45 2.06
CA PRO A 204 -3.22 -0.40 2.48
C PRO A 204 -3.41 -0.57 3.99
N LEU A 205 -2.55 0.04 4.83
CA LEU A 205 -2.56 -0.17 6.28
C LEU A 205 -3.94 0.02 6.89
N LYS A 206 -4.58 1.16 6.60
CA LYS A 206 -5.87 1.50 7.21
C LYS A 206 -6.98 0.55 6.77
N LEU A 207 -7.01 0.18 5.48
CA LEU A 207 -7.97 -0.79 4.96
C LEU A 207 -7.79 -2.16 5.62
N LEU A 208 -6.55 -2.64 5.74
CA LEU A 208 -6.25 -3.90 6.41
C LEU A 208 -6.66 -3.87 7.89
N GLN A 209 -6.41 -2.77 8.59
CA GLN A 209 -6.80 -2.62 10.01
C GLN A 209 -8.31 -2.67 10.20
N ASP A 210 -9.06 -2.07 9.27
CA ASP A 210 -10.52 -2.10 9.30
C ASP A 210 -11.08 -3.49 8.96
N LEU A 211 -10.44 -4.22 8.03
CA LEU A 211 -10.91 -5.52 7.54
C LEU A 211 -10.48 -6.71 8.43
N PHE A 212 -9.38 -6.58 9.16
CA PHE A 212 -8.77 -7.62 9.98
C PHE A 212 -8.44 -7.11 11.40
N PRO A 213 -9.43 -6.64 12.18
CA PRO A 213 -9.21 -6.09 13.52
C PRO A 213 -8.63 -7.11 14.52
N GLU A 214 -8.76 -8.40 14.24
CA GLU A 214 -8.18 -9.49 15.03
C GLU A 214 -6.67 -9.67 14.83
N CYS A 215 -6.12 -9.16 13.73
CA CYS A 215 -4.71 -9.30 13.37
C CYS A 215 -3.89 -8.12 13.88
N ARG A 216 -2.60 -8.36 14.18
CA ARG A 216 -1.65 -7.25 14.29
C ARG A 216 -1.16 -6.90 12.90
N ILE A 217 -1.23 -5.62 12.57
CA ILE A 217 -0.88 -5.13 11.24
C ILE A 217 0.29 -4.18 11.35
N TYR A 218 1.40 -4.58 10.76
CA TYR A 218 2.65 -3.85 10.78
C TYR A 218 2.89 -3.20 9.43
N THR A 219 3.38 -1.96 9.47
CA THR A 219 3.98 -1.35 8.29
C THR A 219 5.43 -1.77 8.17
N HIS A 220 5.87 -2.06 6.95
CA HIS A 220 7.26 -2.28 6.64
C HIS A 220 7.71 -1.41 5.47
N PHE A 221 9.01 -1.22 5.36
CA PHE A 221 9.69 -0.66 4.19
C PHE A 221 10.19 -1.82 3.31
N ASP A 222 10.40 -1.63 2.00
CA ASP A 222 10.87 -2.70 1.08
C ASP A 222 12.34 -3.07 1.33
N SER A 223 12.69 -3.51 2.53
CA SER A 223 14.04 -3.85 2.96
C SER A 223 14.33 -5.33 2.82
N TYR A 224 15.41 -5.64 2.12
CA TYR A 224 16.01 -6.97 2.14
C TYR A 224 16.22 -7.48 3.58
N TYR A 225 16.61 -6.61 4.53
CA TYR A 225 16.76 -7.01 5.94
C TYR A 225 15.44 -7.26 6.63
N ILE A 226 14.33 -6.66 6.23
CA ILE A 226 13.02 -7.07 6.74
C ILE A 226 12.74 -8.50 6.28
N TYR A 227 12.92 -8.82 4.99
CA TYR A 227 12.75 -10.20 4.52
C TYR A 227 13.71 -11.17 5.24
N GLU A 228 14.98 -10.79 5.40
CA GLU A 228 15.97 -11.59 6.12
C GLU A 228 15.61 -11.75 7.61
N PHE A 229 15.18 -10.69 8.28
CA PHE A 229 14.74 -10.73 9.66
C PHE A 229 13.52 -11.64 9.83
N LEU A 230 12.49 -11.45 9.00
CA LEU A 230 11.26 -12.25 9.07
C LEU A 230 11.56 -13.73 8.88
N THR A 231 12.48 -14.05 7.99
CA THR A 231 12.84 -15.44 7.66
C THR A 231 13.90 -16.05 8.58
N LYS A 232 14.75 -15.26 9.26
CA LYS A 232 15.86 -15.76 10.09
C LYS A 232 15.74 -15.52 11.60
N SER A 233 14.87 -14.62 12.05
CA SER A 233 14.78 -14.22 13.47
C SER A 233 14.19 -15.27 14.40
N ASN A 234 13.65 -16.38 13.86
CA ASN A 234 12.82 -17.35 14.58
C ASN A 234 11.62 -16.73 15.32
N PHE A 235 11.31 -15.44 15.09
CA PHE A 235 10.18 -14.76 15.73
C PHE A 235 8.86 -15.29 15.19
N TYR A 236 8.81 -15.54 13.88
CA TYR A 236 7.69 -16.19 13.23
C TYR A 236 8.00 -17.67 13.02
N SER A 237 7.03 -18.51 13.34
CA SER A 237 7.06 -19.94 13.06
C SER A 237 6.93 -20.25 11.57
N ASP A 238 6.31 -19.34 10.80
CA ASP A 238 6.21 -19.40 9.34
C ASP A 238 5.95 -18.00 8.77
N VAL A 239 6.37 -17.75 7.53
CA VAL A 239 6.19 -16.48 6.80
C VAL A 239 5.68 -16.76 5.39
N HIS A 240 4.45 -16.33 5.13
CA HIS A 240 3.81 -16.43 3.82
C HIS A 240 4.02 -15.14 3.03
N PHE A 241 4.80 -15.18 1.95
CA PHE A 241 5.06 -14.02 1.12
C PHE A 241 4.17 -14.00 -0.13
N ILE A 242 3.30 -13.00 -0.25
CA ILE A 242 2.47 -12.78 -1.43
C ILE A 242 3.20 -11.82 -2.37
N ASN A 243 3.96 -12.39 -3.31
CA ASN A 243 4.82 -11.65 -4.25
C ASN A 243 4.08 -11.32 -5.56
N THR A 244 3.87 -10.03 -5.88
CA THR A 244 3.23 -9.63 -7.14
C THR A 244 4.20 -9.52 -8.32
N ARG A 245 5.50 -9.65 -8.06
CA ARG A 245 6.56 -9.61 -9.08
C ARG A 245 6.94 -11.01 -9.52
N LEU A 246 6.17 -11.54 -10.46
CA LEU A 246 6.58 -12.71 -11.24
C LEU A 246 7.42 -12.23 -12.43
N ASP A 247 8.54 -12.90 -12.71
CA ASP A 247 9.48 -12.56 -13.80
C ASP A 247 9.51 -13.61 -14.93
N HIS A 248 8.71 -14.67 -14.80
CA HIS A 248 8.56 -15.69 -15.81
C HIS A 248 7.12 -16.24 -15.82
N PRO A 249 6.67 -16.82 -16.95
CA PRO A 249 5.41 -17.55 -17.03
C PRO A 249 5.27 -18.64 -15.96
N PRO A 250 4.03 -19.09 -15.65
CA PRO A 250 2.78 -18.70 -16.30
C PRO A 250 2.25 -17.34 -15.83
N HIS A 251 1.38 -16.72 -16.63
CA HIS A 251 0.54 -15.63 -16.13
C HIS A 251 -0.37 -16.17 -15.02
N LEU A 252 -0.61 -15.36 -13.99
CA LEU A 252 -1.51 -15.68 -12.89
C LEU A 252 -2.35 -14.45 -12.55
N HIS A 253 -3.59 -14.66 -12.09
CA HIS A 253 -4.27 -13.58 -11.39
C HIS A 253 -3.60 -13.35 -10.03
N LEU A 254 -3.65 -12.13 -9.51
CA LEU A 254 -3.18 -11.85 -8.15
C LEU A 254 -3.84 -12.77 -7.11
N LEU A 255 -5.11 -13.13 -7.33
CA LEU A 255 -5.83 -14.10 -6.49
C LEU A 255 -5.14 -15.48 -6.46
N ASP A 256 -4.64 -15.96 -7.59
CA ASP A 256 -3.93 -17.24 -7.70
C ASP A 256 -2.57 -17.19 -7.03
N VAL A 257 -1.86 -16.07 -7.19
CA VAL A 257 -0.60 -15.79 -6.49
C VAL A 257 -0.80 -15.87 -4.99
N ALA A 258 -1.77 -15.14 -4.45
CA ALA A 258 -2.10 -15.14 -3.03
C ALA A 258 -2.52 -16.53 -2.53
N THR A 259 -3.35 -17.23 -3.31
CA THR A 259 -3.79 -18.60 -3.00
C THR A 259 -2.60 -19.54 -2.82
N LYS A 260 -1.67 -19.55 -3.78
CA LYS A 260 -0.47 -20.40 -3.73
C LYS A 260 0.46 -20.01 -2.58
N SER A 261 0.69 -18.71 -2.38
CA SER A 261 1.54 -18.19 -1.29
C SER A 261 1.02 -18.54 0.11
N LEU A 262 -0.30 -18.63 0.28
CA LEU A 262 -0.94 -19.02 1.54
C LEU A 262 -1.09 -20.55 1.70
N GLY A 263 -0.58 -21.34 0.74
CA GLY A 263 -0.56 -22.80 0.82
C GLY A 263 -1.90 -23.47 0.45
N PHE A 264 -2.81 -22.76 -0.22
CA PHE A 264 -4.05 -23.36 -0.70
C PHE A 264 -3.85 -24.05 -2.05
N SER A 265 -4.55 -25.16 -2.27
CA SER A 265 -4.54 -25.88 -3.55
C SER A 265 -5.33 -25.15 -4.63
N GLU A 266 -6.41 -24.47 -4.24
CA GLU A 266 -7.31 -23.74 -5.14
C GLU A 266 -7.82 -22.45 -4.49
N PRO A 267 -8.12 -21.41 -5.30
CA PRO A 267 -8.68 -20.17 -4.78
C PRO A 267 -10.06 -20.38 -4.16
N VAL A 268 -10.30 -19.68 -3.06
CA VAL A 268 -11.65 -19.56 -2.50
C VAL A 268 -12.54 -18.83 -3.51
N SER A 269 -13.83 -19.20 -3.59
CA SER A 269 -14.84 -18.43 -4.32
C SER A 269 -14.66 -16.92 -4.05
N PRO A 270 -14.67 -16.06 -5.07
CA PRO A 270 -14.39 -14.64 -4.90
C PRO A 270 -15.47 -13.89 -4.09
N PHE A 271 -16.68 -14.43 -3.95
CA PHE A 271 -17.85 -13.69 -3.41
C PHE A 271 -17.96 -13.65 -1.89
N ILE A 272 -17.69 -12.51 -1.28
CA ILE A 272 -17.76 -12.31 0.17
C ILE A 272 -19.19 -12.48 0.68
N SER A 273 -19.36 -13.21 1.79
CA SER A 273 -20.67 -13.40 2.40
C SER A 273 -21.14 -12.10 3.06
N LYS A 274 -22.45 -11.85 3.02
CA LYS A 274 -23.02 -10.56 3.47
C LYS A 274 -22.77 -10.27 4.95
N GLU A 275 -22.55 -11.30 5.77
CA GLU A 275 -22.27 -11.17 7.20
C GLU A 275 -20.90 -10.56 7.49
N LEU A 276 -19.98 -10.57 6.50
CA LEU A 276 -18.63 -10.02 6.62
C LEU A 276 -18.57 -8.53 6.22
N TYR A 277 -19.65 -7.96 5.72
CA TYR A 277 -19.69 -6.56 5.27
C TYR A 277 -19.69 -5.59 6.45
N PRO A 278 -18.81 -4.58 6.49
CA PRO A 278 -18.82 -3.58 7.55
C PRO A 278 -20.12 -2.77 7.58
N LEU A 279 -20.77 -2.64 8.74
CA LEU A 279 -22.03 -1.88 8.87
C LEU A 279 -21.88 -0.41 8.40
N LEU A 280 -22.85 0.11 7.65
CA LEU A 280 -22.87 1.52 7.24
C LEU A 280 -23.41 2.42 8.37
N PRO A 281 -23.06 3.71 8.38
CA PRO A 281 -23.82 4.71 9.14
C PRO A 281 -25.29 4.68 8.72
N THR A 282 -26.21 4.78 9.68
CA THR A 282 -27.65 4.67 9.45
C THR A 282 -28.14 5.66 8.39
N GLU A 283 -27.60 6.87 8.38
CA GLU A 283 -27.99 7.91 7.42
C GLU A 283 -27.67 7.52 5.98
N ILE A 284 -26.51 6.88 5.75
CA ILE A 284 -26.10 6.41 4.43
C ILE A 284 -26.92 5.18 4.02
N GLU A 285 -27.19 4.28 4.96
CA GLU A 285 -28.02 3.10 4.74
C GLU A 285 -29.45 3.49 4.31
N ASP A 286 -30.06 4.45 5.01
CA ASP A 286 -31.40 4.96 4.73
C ASP A 286 -31.46 5.68 3.37
N GLN A 287 -30.44 6.48 3.05
CA GLN A 287 -30.33 7.15 1.75
C GLN A 287 -30.21 6.16 0.59
N LEU A 288 -29.36 5.13 0.72
CA LEU A 288 -29.24 4.06 -0.27
C LEU A 288 -30.56 3.31 -0.47
N MET A 289 -31.24 2.98 0.62
CA MET A 289 -32.54 2.32 0.57
C MET A 289 -33.60 3.21 -0.12
N TYR A 290 -33.64 4.49 0.22
CA TYR A 290 -34.53 5.46 -0.42
C TYR A 290 -34.30 5.55 -1.93
N LEU A 291 -33.04 5.63 -2.36
CA LEU A 291 -32.68 5.66 -3.79
C LEU A 291 -33.14 4.40 -4.52
N LYS A 292 -32.94 3.21 -3.92
CA LYS A 292 -33.46 1.95 -4.49
C LYS A 292 -34.98 1.93 -4.62
N CYS A 293 -35.69 2.44 -3.62
CA CYS A 293 -37.16 2.46 -3.63
C CYS A 293 -37.75 3.36 -4.72
N LYS A 294 -36.97 4.29 -5.31
CA LYS A 294 -37.42 5.09 -6.45
C LYS A 294 -37.57 4.30 -7.75
N GLY A 295 -37.02 3.08 -7.82
CA GLY A 295 -37.13 2.20 -8.98
C GLY A 295 -36.17 2.53 -10.14
N SER A 296 -35.28 3.51 -9.99
CA SER A 296 -34.16 3.74 -10.91
C SER A 296 -32.99 2.81 -10.59
N SER A 297 -32.21 2.44 -11.62
CA SER A 297 -30.95 1.73 -11.41
C SER A 297 -29.96 2.62 -10.65
N VAL A 298 -29.32 2.06 -9.62
CA VAL A 298 -28.36 2.75 -8.75
C VAL A 298 -26.95 2.30 -9.11
N VAL A 299 -26.16 3.20 -9.66
CA VAL A 299 -24.82 2.94 -10.20
C VAL A 299 -23.77 3.70 -9.41
N GLY A 300 -22.73 2.99 -8.96
CA GLY A 300 -21.57 3.61 -8.32
C GLY A 300 -20.50 3.99 -9.33
N ILE A 301 -19.84 5.13 -9.13
CA ILE A 301 -18.78 5.60 -10.02
C ILE A 301 -17.46 5.87 -9.28
N GLN A 302 -16.35 5.39 -9.85
CA GLN A 302 -14.99 5.78 -9.51
C GLN A 302 -14.25 6.10 -10.81
N LEU A 303 -14.15 7.37 -11.18
CA LEU A 303 -13.61 7.79 -12.48
C LEU A 303 -12.25 8.49 -12.37
N ASP A 304 -11.76 8.69 -11.14
CA ASP A 304 -10.54 9.44 -10.82
C ASP A 304 -9.87 8.85 -9.56
N ASN A 305 -8.55 8.83 -9.55
CA ASN A 305 -7.74 8.49 -8.38
C ASN A 305 -6.50 9.40 -8.20
N GLY A 306 -6.40 10.48 -8.96
CA GLY A 306 -5.28 11.41 -9.00
C GLY A 306 -4.08 10.96 -9.84
N ASP A 307 -4.08 9.74 -10.39
CA ASP A 307 -3.11 9.30 -11.41
C ASP A 307 -3.67 9.65 -12.79
N GLY A 308 -3.11 10.68 -13.42
CA GLY A 308 -3.57 11.18 -14.72
C GLY A 308 -3.49 10.16 -15.87
N GLN A 309 -2.74 9.05 -15.71
CA GLN A 309 -2.68 7.98 -16.72
C GLN A 309 -3.72 6.88 -16.50
N ARG A 310 -4.42 6.91 -15.37
CA ARG A 310 -5.49 5.96 -15.00
C ARG A 310 -6.83 6.65 -14.75
N SER A 311 -6.86 7.98 -14.73
CA SER A 311 -8.05 8.78 -14.43
C SER A 311 -8.58 9.38 -15.72
N TRP A 312 -9.89 9.36 -15.90
CA TRP A 312 -10.50 10.12 -16.97
C TRP A 312 -10.39 11.61 -16.69
N ASP A 313 -10.31 12.40 -17.76
CA ASP A 313 -10.40 13.85 -17.63
C ASP A 313 -11.82 14.31 -17.26
N GLY A 314 -11.91 15.58 -16.85
CA GLY A 314 -13.18 16.18 -16.48
C GLY A 314 -14.21 16.25 -17.62
N GLU A 315 -13.79 16.27 -18.89
CA GLU A 315 -14.72 16.31 -20.02
C GLU A 315 -15.46 14.98 -20.14
N HIS A 316 -14.72 13.87 -20.14
CA HIS A 316 -15.26 12.51 -20.22
C HIS A 316 -16.15 12.18 -19.02
N ILE A 317 -15.72 12.56 -17.82
CA ILE A 317 -16.48 12.37 -16.57
C ILE A 317 -17.81 13.12 -16.66
N ASN A 318 -17.78 14.43 -16.93
CA ASN A 318 -18.99 15.24 -16.96
C ASN A 318 -19.97 14.77 -18.04
N LYS A 319 -19.45 14.37 -19.20
CA LYS A 319 -20.27 13.84 -20.29
C LYS A 319 -20.96 12.53 -19.91
N LEU A 320 -20.24 11.57 -19.31
CA LEU A 320 -20.84 10.31 -18.85
C LEU A 320 -21.93 10.58 -17.81
N VAL A 321 -21.62 11.40 -16.81
CA VAL A 321 -22.55 11.73 -15.72
C VAL A 321 -23.81 12.40 -16.26
N ARG A 322 -23.68 13.33 -17.22
CA ARG A 322 -24.82 13.98 -17.87
C ARG A 322 -25.71 12.97 -18.60
N ILE A 323 -25.12 12.10 -19.42
CA ILE A 323 -25.86 11.09 -20.19
C ILE A 323 -26.60 10.13 -19.25
N CYS A 324 -25.96 9.69 -18.16
CA CYS A 324 -26.61 8.85 -17.14
C CYS A 324 -27.83 9.55 -16.51
N LYS A 325 -27.72 10.83 -16.16
CA LYS A 325 -28.85 11.62 -15.61
C LYS A 325 -29.99 11.81 -16.61
N GLU A 326 -29.67 12.14 -17.85
CA GLU A 326 -30.65 12.26 -18.95
C GLU A 326 -31.43 10.95 -19.17
N ASN A 327 -30.85 9.81 -18.81
CA ASN A 327 -31.46 8.48 -18.90
C ASN A 327 -31.94 7.92 -17.54
N HIS A 328 -32.15 8.79 -16.55
CA HIS A 328 -32.72 8.44 -15.25
C HIS A 328 -31.94 7.37 -14.44
N ILE A 329 -30.62 7.30 -14.63
CA ILE A 329 -29.74 6.47 -13.81
C ILE A 329 -29.34 7.25 -12.56
N THR A 330 -29.55 6.65 -11.39
CA THR A 330 -29.10 7.20 -10.11
C THR A 330 -27.60 6.96 -9.95
N LEU A 331 -26.85 8.02 -9.67
CA LEU A 331 -25.38 7.96 -9.56
C LEU A 331 -24.92 8.17 -8.12
N ILE A 332 -24.00 7.31 -7.68
CA ILE A 332 -23.34 7.40 -6.38
C ILE A 332 -21.85 7.60 -6.58
N ASN A 333 -21.32 8.71 -6.08
CA ASN A 333 -19.88 8.96 -6.11
C ASN A 333 -19.18 8.10 -5.04
N LEU A 334 -18.25 7.24 -5.45
CA LEU A 334 -17.56 6.30 -4.55
C LEU A 334 -16.21 6.81 -4.06
N THR A 335 -15.59 7.77 -4.76
CA THR A 335 -14.27 8.30 -4.40
C THR A 335 -14.15 9.80 -4.67
N PRO A 336 -13.26 10.52 -3.97
CA PRO A 336 -13.16 11.95 -4.15
C PRO A 336 -12.69 12.26 -5.58
N SER A 337 -13.37 13.16 -6.27
CA SER A 337 -12.95 13.64 -7.57
C SER A 337 -13.17 15.15 -7.65
N PRO A 338 -12.17 15.94 -8.07
CA PRO A 338 -12.34 17.38 -8.32
C PRO A 338 -13.24 17.67 -9.53
N HIS A 339 -13.57 16.66 -10.34
CA HIS A 339 -14.31 16.82 -11.59
C HIS A 339 -15.80 16.51 -11.46
N ILE A 340 -16.24 15.94 -10.33
CA ILE A 340 -17.64 15.60 -10.08
C ILE A 340 -18.23 16.63 -9.12
N SER A 341 -19.13 17.48 -9.61
CA SER A 341 -19.90 18.39 -8.75
C SER A 341 -21.02 17.63 -8.05
N ASN A 342 -21.30 17.98 -6.78
CA ASN A 342 -22.35 17.38 -5.95
C ASN A 342 -23.74 17.49 -6.58
N GLU A 343 -23.95 18.45 -7.48
CA GLU A 343 -25.22 18.61 -8.20
C GLU A 343 -25.46 17.50 -9.23
N PHE A 344 -24.42 16.76 -9.62
CA PHE A 344 -24.46 15.73 -10.65
C PHE A 344 -24.46 14.29 -10.13
N VAL A 345 -24.45 14.10 -8.81
CA VAL A 345 -24.63 12.79 -8.17
C VAL A 345 -25.79 12.84 -7.19
N ASP A 346 -26.45 11.71 -6.98
CA ASP A 346 -27.59 11.59 -6.07
C ASP A 346 -27.16 11.33 -4.62
N LEU A 347 -25.97 10.75 -4.45
CA LEU A 347 -25.33 10.53 -3.16
C LEU A 347 -23.81 10.54 -3.33
N ASP A 348 -23.11 11.24 -2.43
CA ASP A 348 -21.65 11.21 -2.35
C ASP A 348 -21.20 10.46 -1.08
N VAL A 349 -20.54 9.32 -1.28
CA VAL A 349 -19.94 8.52 -0.19
C VAL A 349 -18.42 8.49 -0.26
N SER A 350 -17.81 9.37 -1.05
CA SER A 350 -16.37 9.42 -1.33
C SER A 350 -15.48 9.57 -0.09
N LEU A 351 -16.02 10.11 0.99
CA LEU A 351 -15.32 10.31 2.26
C LEU A 351 -15.47 9.14 3.24
N LEU A 352 -16.25 8.11 2.89
CA LEU A 352 -16.33 6.91 3.72
C LEU A 352 -15.00 6.16 3.72
N PRO A 353 -14.64 5.48 4.83
CA PRO A 353 -13.55 4.52 4.83
C PRO A 353 -13.76 3.46 3.73
N ILE A 354 -12.69 3.10 3.00
CA ILE A 354 -12.77 2.12 1.90
C ILE A 354 -13.38 0.79 2.35
N SER A 355 -13.16 0.39 3.61
CA SER A 355 -13.78 -0.80 4.21
C SER A 355 -15.32 -0.77 4.14
N LYS A 356 -15.95 0.41 4.30
CA LYS A 356 -17.40 0.58 4.20
C LYS A 356 -17.91 0.49 2.75
N LEU A 357 -17.05 0.74 1.76
CA LEU A 357 -17.44 0.65 0.34
C LEU A 357 -17.81 -0.77 -0.08
N PHE A 358 -17.35 -1.82 0.61
CA PHE A 358 -17.82 -3.19 0.39
C PHE A 358 -19.34 -3.28 0.53
N THR A 359 -19.89 -2.69 1.59
CA THR A 359 -21.33 -2.70 1.87
C THR A 359 -22.09 -1.81 0.91
N VAL A 360 -21.58 -0.60 0.64
CA VAL A 360 -22.20 0.29 -0.36
C VAL A 360 -22.29 -0.41 -1.70
N ILE A 361 -21.16 -0.91 -2.22
CA ILE A 361 -21.07 -1.52 -3.55
C ILE A 361 -21.93 -2.78 -3.67
N SER A 362 -22.03 -3.58 -2.60
CA SER A 362 -22.90 -4.78 -2.58
C SER A 362 -24.39 -4.46 -2.73
N LYS A 363 -24.77 -3.20 -2.50
CA LYS A 363 -26.13 -2.69 -2.67
C LYS A 363 -26.30 -1.96 -4.00
N LEU A 364 -25.33 -1.89 -4.90
CA LEU A 364 -25.51 -1.21 -6.19
C LEU A 364 -25.98 -2.20 -7.25
N ASP A 365 -26.57 -1.67 -8.32
CA ASP A 365 -26.98 -2.48 -9.48
C ASP A 365 -25.81 -2.63 -10.46
N ALA A 366 -24.92 -1.64 -10.53
CA ALA A 366 -23.66 -1.71 -11.24
C ALA A 366 -22.59 -0.74 -10.67
N VAL A 367 -21.34 -0.95 -11.08
CA VAL A 367 -20.22 -0.03 -10.84
C VAL A 367 -19.49 0.30 -12.13
N VAL A 368 -19.23 1.57 -12.39
CA VAL A 368 -18.28 2.01 -13.42
C VAL A 368 -17.03 2.52 -12.73
N SER A 369 -15.89 1.89 -12.97
CA SER A 369 -14.64 2.21 -12.29
C SER A 369 -13.48 2.26 -13.28
N ILE A 370 -12.50 3.11 -13.01
CA ILE A 370 -11.14 2.93 -13.56
C ILE A 370 -10.44 1.72 -12.90
N ASP A 371 -9.26 1.32 -13.38
CA ASP A 371 -8.40 0.30 -12.74
C ASP A 371 -7.93 0.74 -11.33
N SER A 372 -8.80 0.51 -10.35
CA SER A 372 -8.70 0.97 -8.97
C SER A 372 -9.62 0.17 -8.04
N VAL A 373 -9.60 0.51 -6.76
CA VAL A 373 -10.17 -0.29 -5.66
C VAL A 373 -11.66 -0.62 -5.80
N CYS A 374 -12.52 0.28 -6.28
CA CYS A 374 -13.97 0.06 -6.30
C CYS A 374 -14.38 -1.01 -7.31
N GLY A 375 -13.70 -1.09 -8.46
CA GLY A 375 -13.91 -2.18 -9.42
C GLY A 375 -13.58 -3.55 -8.81
N HIS A 376 -12.47 -3.67 -8.06
CA HIS A 376 -12.14 -4.92 -7.38
C HIS A 376 -13.13 -5.25 -6.26
N ILE A 377 -13.58 -4.25 -5.49
CA ILE A 377 -14.63 -4.44 -4.50
C ILE A 377 -15.90 -4.98 -5.17
N ALA A 378 -16.33 -4.40 -6.29
CA ALA A 378 -17.49 -4.86 -7.04
C ALA A 378 -17.37 -6.34 -7.43
N GLY A 379 -16.21 -6.76 -7.95
CA GLY A 379 -15.93 -8.16 -8.28
C GLY A 379 -16.04 -9.11 -7.07
N VAL A 380 -15.55 -8.71 -5.89
CA VAL A 380 -15.60 -9.59 -4.70
C VAL A 380 -16.93 -9.58 -3.97
N VAL A 381 -17.79 -8.58 -4.16
CA VAL A 381 -19.17 -8.59 -3.63
C VAL A 381 -20.21 -9.07 -4.65
N GLY A 382 -19.77 -9.34 -5.89
CA GLY A 382 -20.62 -9.85 -6.96
C GLY A 382 -21.48 -8.79 -7.66
N THR A 383 -21.14 -7.51 -7.51
CA THR A 383 -21.80 -6.41 -8.21
C THR A 383 -21.26 -6.30 -9.63
N PRO A 384 -22.13 -6.29 -10.66
CA PRO A 384 -21.71 -6.06 -12.04
C PRO A 384 -20.88 -4.80 -12.20
N SER A 385 -19.83 -4.83 -13.01
CA SER A 385 -18.94 -3.68 -13.19
C SER A 385 -18.38 -3.52 -14.60
N ILE A 386 -18.06 -2.27 -14.93
CA ILE A 386 -17.23 -1.90 -16.07
C ILE A 386 -15.91 -1.36 -15.53
N THR A 387 -14.79 -1.88 -16.02
CA THR A 387 -13.46 -1.33 -15.78
C THR A 387 -12.95 -0.60 -17.00
N ILE A 388 -12.62 0.68 -16.83
CA ILE A 388 -12.00 1.53 -17.84
C ILE A 388 -10.49 1.49 -17.59
N TRP A 389 -9.74 0.98 -18.55
CA TRP A 389 -8.29 0.84 -18.45
C TRP A 389 -7.60 2.02 -19.14
N GLY A 390 -6.44 2.42 -18.62
CA GLY A 390 -5.58 3.44 -19.21
C GLY A 390 -4.23 2.84 -19.61
N LYS A 391 -3.16 3.27 -18.95
CA LYS A 391 -1.79 2.75 -19.21
C LYS A 391 -1.62 1.24 -18.98
N ASP A 392 -2.43 0.69 -18.08
CA ASP A 392 -2.37 -0.71 -17.66
C ASP A 392 -3.38 -1.55 -18.43
N LYS A 393 -3.18 -2.87 -18.47
CA LYS A 393 -4.08 -3.79 -19.16
C LYS A 393 -4.59 -4.88 -18.22
N PRO A 394 -5.76 -5.49 -18.51
CA PRO A 394 -6.31 -6.58 -17.72
C PRO A 394 -5.32 -7.73 -17.49
N LEU A 395 -4.56 -8.13 -18.51
CA LEU A 395 -3.65 -9.25 -18.42
C LEU A 395 -2.35 -8.93 -17.65
N ALA A 396 -1.84 -7.71 -17.80
CA ALA A 396 -0.53 -7.33 -17.29
C ALA A 396 -0.38 -5.81 -17.19
N SER A 397 0.46 -5.37 -16.25
CA SER A 397 0.97 -4.00 -16.20
C SER A 397 2.46 -3.95 -16.60
N PRO A 398 2.99 -2.79 -17.00
CA PRO A 398 4.43 -2.64 -17.26
C PRO A 398 5.30 -3.03 -16.05
N GLN A 399 4.79 -2.88 -14.83
CA GLN A 399 5.51 -3.21 -13.60
C GLN A 399 5.40 -4.70 -13.23
N ASN A 400 4.34 -5.38 -13.64
CA ASN A 400 4.07 -6.78 -13.30
C ASN A 400 3.57 -7.55 -14.54
N PRO A 401 4.49 -7.94 -15.43
CA PRO A 401 4.13 -8.48 -16.75
C PRO A 401 3.42 -9.84 -16.70
N PHE A 402 3.53 -10.58 -15.59
CA PHE A 402 2.95 -11.92 -15.44
C PHE A 402 1.87 -12.01 -14.35
N VAL A 403 1.50 -10.89 -13.73
CA VAL A 403 0.40 -10.84 -12.75
C VAL A 403 -0.72 -9.96 -13.27
N SER A 404 -1.88 -10.58 -13.45
CA SER A 404 -3.11 -9.90 -13.84
C SER A 404 -3.85 -9.40 -12.61
N PHE A 405 -4.16 -8.10 -12.62
CA PHE A 405 -4.93 -7.40 -11.58
C PHE A 405 -6.40 -7.28 -11.94
N ARG A 406 -6.85 -7.90 -13.04
CA ARG A 406 -8.21 -7.78 -13.54
C ARG A 406 -9.26 -8.06 -12.45
N VAL A 407 -10.37 -7.31 -12.49
CA VAL A 407 -11.57 -7.65 -11.72
C VAL A 407 -12.09 -9.02 -12.17
N LEU A 408 -12.20 -9.96 -11.23
CA LEU A 408 -12.34 -11.39 -11.56
C LEU A 408 -13.79 -11.87 -11.65
N SER A 409 -14.80 -11.04 -11.40
CA SER A 409 -16.19 -11.46 -11.46
C SER A 409 -17.09 -10.34 -11.96
N GLN A 410 -18.13 -10.72 -12.71
CA GLN A 410 -19.17 -9.82 -13.22
C GLN A 410 -18.62 -8.53 -13.88
N ASN A 411 -17.46 -8.63 -14.55
CA ASN A 411 -16.76 -7.47 -15.08
C ASN A 411 -16.69 -7.46 -16.62
N TYR A 412 -16.85 -6.27 -17.19
CA TYR A 412 -16.50 -5.94 -18.57
C TYR A 412 -15.35 -4.94 -18.59
N SER A 413 -14.32 -5.18 -19.37
CA SER A 413 -13.13 -4.33 -19.44
C SER A 413 -13.06 -3.60 -20.78
N LEU A 414 -12.94 -2.28 -20.74
CA LEU A 414 -12.70 -1.43 -21.91
C LEU A 414 -11.25 -0.96 -21.89
N CYS A 415 -10.51 -1.21 -22.97
CA CYS A 415 -9.08 -0.96 -23.04
C CYS A 415 -8.73 -0.16 -24.30
N PRO A 416 -8.06 1.00 -24.21
CA PRO A 416 -7.64 1.74 -25.38
C PRO A 416 -6.39 1.08 -25.97
N THR A 417 -6.33 0.95 -27.30
CA THR A 417 -5.14 0.43 -28.00
C THR A 417 -3.91 1.34 -27.84
N SER A 418 -4.14 2.64 -27.67
CA SER A 418 -3.12 3.68 -27.43
C SER A 418 -2.52 3.66 -26.02
N ASN A 419 -3.20 3.00 -25.06
CA ASN A 419 -2.97 3.12 -23.62
C ASN A 419 -3.32 4.50 -23.02
N GLU A 420 -4.03 5.36 -23.76
CA GLU A 420 -4.57 6.63 -23.28
C GLU A 420 -6.03 6.46 -22.88
N ILE A 421 -6.35 6.63 -21.60
CA ILE A 421 -7.68 6.33 -21.06
C ILE A 421 -8.80 7.17 -21.69
N ASN A 422 -8.50 8.39 -22.10
CA ASN A 422 -9.44 9.32 -22.74
C ASN A 422 -9.77 8.95 -24.19
N ASP A 423 -9.11 7.94 -24.78
CA ASP A 423 -9.52 7.41 -26.09
C ASP A 423 -10.79 6.54 -25.97
N ILE A 424 -11.21 6.19 -24.75
CA ILE A 424 -12.48 5.51 -24.49
C ILE A 424 -13.60 6.55 -24.37
N PRO A 425 -14.55 6.63 -25.32
CA PRO A 425 -15.61 7.65 -25.29
C PRO A 425 -16.64 7.39 -24.18
N SER A 426 -17.15 8.46 -23.56
CA SER A 426 -18.20 8.36 -22.53
C SER A 426 -19.45 7.64 -23.03
N GLU A 427 -19.86 7.86 -24.30
CA GLU A 427 -21.01 7.19 -24.90
C GLU A 427 -20.84 5.68 -25.01
N LEU A 428 -19.61 5.21 -25.26
CA LEU A 428 -19.33 3.79 -25.32
C LEU A 428 -19.49 3.17 -23.94
N VAL A 429 -18.91 3.80 -22.91
CA VAL A 429 -19.08 3.34 -21.52
C VAL A 429 -20.55 3.32 -21.10
N PHE A 430 -21.31 4.38 -21.44
CA PHE A 430 -22.74 4.41 -21.19
C PHE A 430 -23.50 3.28 -21.90
N LYS A 431 -23.21 3.03 -23.18
CA LYS A 431 -23.79 1.92 -23.94
C LYS A 431 -23.55 0.58 -23.24
N HIS A 432 -22.32 0.32 -22.78
CA HIS A 432 -22.02 -0.92 -22.04
C HIS A 432 -22.69 -0.96 -20.67
N LEU A 433 -22.84 0.18 -20.00
CA LEU A 433 -23.55 0.26 -18.73
C LEU A 433 -25.02 -0.14 -18.89
N ILE A 434 -25.71 0.34 -19.92
CA ILE A 434 -27.11 -0.05 -20.20
C ILE A 434 -27.21 -1.57 -20.41
N ARG A 435 -26.35 -2.14 -21.25
CA ARG A 435 -26.32 -3.59 -21.50
C ARG A 435 -26.05 -4.40 -20.22
N LEU A 436 -25.22 -3.87 -19.33
CA LEU A 436 -24.93 -4.48 -18.03
C LEU A 436 -26.16 -4.45 -17.11
N LEU A 437 -26.86 -3.32 -17.04
CA LEU A 437 -28.09 -3.16 -16.26
C LEU A 437 -29.24 -4.02 -16.81
N GLU A 438 -29.30 -4.22 -18.12
CA GLU A 438 -30.26 -5.11 -18.80
C GLU A 438 -29.88 -6.60 -18.70
N SER A 439 -28.79 -6.92 -17.99
CA SER A 439 -28.29 -8.30 -17.80
C SER A 439 -27.95 -9.02 -19.11
N GLU A 440 -27.53 -8.27 -20.14
CA GLU A 440 -27.10 -8.86 -21.42
C GLU A 440 -25.75 -9.59 -21.34
N PHE A 441 -25.02 -9.44 -20.23
CA PHE A 441 -23.76 -10.12 -19.99
C PHE A 441 -23.93 -11.22 -18.97
N SER A 442 -23.76 -12.47 -19.39
CA SER A 442 -23.48 -13.57 -18.47
C SER A 442 -21.99 -13.58 -18.14
N SER A 443 -21.61 -13.41 -16.87
CA SER A 443 -20.23 -13.61 -16.43
C SER A 443 -20.14 -14.85 -15.57
N PRO A 444 -19.07 -15.66 -15.69
CA PRO A 444 -18.83 -16.73 -14.72
C PRO A 444 -18.67 -16.12 -13.32
N GLU A 445 -18.88 -16.95 -12.28
CA GLU A 445 -18.57 -16.57 -10.90
C GLU A 445 -17.14 -16.07 -10.77
N ARG A 446 -16.21 -16.67 -11.53
CA ARG A 446 -14.83 -16.25 -11.63
C ARG A 446 -14.32 -16.36 -13.06
N ILE A 447 -13.75 -15.27 -13.56
CA ILE A 447 -12.97 -15.21 -14.78
C ILE A 447 -11.62 -15.86 -14.49
N THR A 448 -11.26 -16.89 -15.27
CA THR A 448 -9.99 -17.62 -15.17
C THR A 448 -8.87 -16.92 -15.94
N ILE A 449 -7.61 -17.25 -15.66
CA ILE A 449 -6.48 -16.61 -16.36
C ILE A 449 -6.52 -16.91 -17.86
N ASP A 450 -6.91 -18.12 -18.26
CA ASP A 450 -7.09 -18.51 -19.66
C ASP A 450 -8.17 -17.66 -20.34
N GLN A 451 -9.28 -17.38 -19.64
CA GLN A 451 -10.31 -16.47 -20.14
C GLN A 451 -9.78 -15.04 -20.29
N THR A 452 -8.97 -14.53 -19.35
CA THR A 452 -8.30 -13.23 -19.51
C THR A 452 -7.37 -13.22 -20.72
N ILE A 453 -6.57 -14.27 -20.92
CA ILE A 453 -5.66 -14.40 -22.08
C ILE A 453 -6.45 -14.43 -23.39
N SER A 454 -7.61 -15.10 -23.41
CA SER A 454 -8.47 -15.18 -24.60
C SER A 454 -9.26 -13.90 -24.91
N GLY A 455 -9.17 -12.85 -24.08
CA GLY A 455 -9.94 -11.62 -24.27
C GLY A 455 -11.40 -11.70 -23.82
N TYR A 456 -11.79 -12.68 -23.01
CA TYR A 456 -13.18 -12.82 -22.54
C TYR A 456 -13.65 -11.53 -21.85
N ASN A 457 -14.72 -10.89 -22.33
CA ASN A 457 -15.24 -9.60 -21.84
C ASN A 457 -14.17 -8.49 -21.75
N ILE A 458 -13.22 -8.47 -22.69
CA ILE A 458 -12.25 -7.38 -22.90
C ILE A 458 -12.51 -6.84 -24.30
N GLU A 459 -12.73 -5.53 -24.41
CA GLU A 459 -12.89 -4.83 -25.67
C GLU A 459 -11.73 -3.85 -25.85
N GLU A 460 -10.94 -4.06 -26.90
CA GLU A 460 -9.87 -3.14 -27.31
C GLU A 460 -10.45 -2.10 -28.28
N ILE A 461 -10.18 -0.82 -28.02
CA ILE A 461 -10.76 0.35 -28.71
C ILE A 461 -9.69 1.08 -29.53
#